data_AF-A0A3C1LMI8-F1
#
_entry.id   AF-A0A3C1LMI8-F1
#
_cell.length_a   1.000
_cell.length_b   1.000
_cell.length_c   1.000
_cell.angle_alpha   90.00
_cell.angle_beta   90.00
_cell.angle_gamma   90.00
#
_symmetry.space_group_name_H-M   'P 1'
#
loop_
_entity.id
_entity.type
_entity.pdbx_description
1 polymer ?
#
loop_
_entity_poly.entity_id
_entity_poly.type
_entity_poly.pdbx_seq_one_letter_code
_entity_poly.pdbx_strand_id
1 'polypeptide(L)'
;IKEAGINFADLEPDSFDLPMGFATGAGVIFGNSGGVSEAVVRYAAGKLNLDVPETVDLMPTYLDKGFKSAEIDTPIGKLRFAVVHGLKRAHELAEKIEKGEEYYDVIEVMACPGGCIGGAGQPIASSVQHRATRAETINNTDKMMSIHRSQDNPYMKELYETFLKEPNSDKAHELLHTHYHSRKRIEDEEIQFFDASDDSRCKVKVCVGTSCFLRGAQEILGHTLKTVADNGWNRYFEVAATFCTENCDKGPTITIGDQVVHKATIADVDRILGEEAKKREA
;
A
#
# COMPACT_ATOMS: atom_id res chain seq x y z
N ILE A 1 -7.49 -28.56 13.06
CA ILE A 1 -6.86 -29.85 12.64
C ILE A 1 -6.29 -30.58 13.86
N LYS A 2 -5.16 -30.14 14.44
CA LYS A 2 -4.54 -30.82 15.61
C LYS A 2 -5.46 -30.93 16.83
N GLU A 3 -6.16 -29.85 17.18
CA GLU A 3 -7.12 -29.83 18.30
C GLU A 3 -8.30 -30.79 18.12
N ALA A 4 -8.66 -31.10 16.86
CA ALA A 4 -9.70 -32.07 16.55
C ALA A 4 -9.20 -33.52 16.53
N GLY A 5 -7.92 -33.77 16.86
CA GLY A 5 -7.32 -35.11 16.86
C GLY A 5 -7.04 -35.69 15.47
N ILE A 6 -7.07 -34.87 14.42
CA ILE A 6 -6.88 -35.31 13.03
C ILE A 6 -5.38 -35.39 12.72
N ASN A 7 -4.88 -36.57 12.34
CA ASN A 7 -3.55 -36.72 11.76
C ASN A 7 -3.59 -36.41 10.26
N PHE A 8 -3.15 -35.19 9.90
CA PHE A 8 -3.22 -34.71 8.52
C PHE A 8 -2.38 -35.54 7.53
N ALA A 9 -1.26 -36.13 7.98
CA ALA A 9 -0.35 -36.88 7.10
C ALA A 9 -0.94 -38.21 6.61
N ASP A 10 -1.98 -38.72 7.28
CA ASP A 10 -2.59 -40.02 6.99
C ASP A 10 -3.90 -39.87 6.20
N LEU A 11 -4.27 -38.65 5.81
CA LEU A 11 -5.50 -38.40 5.07
C LEU A 11 -5.33 -38.76 3.60
N GLU A 12 -6.34 -39.43 3.04
CA GLU A 12 -6.44 -39.63 1.60
C GLU A 12 -6.74 -38.29 0.90
N PRO A 13 -6.10 -37.98 -0.23
CA PRO A 13 -6.44 -36.81 -1.02
C PRO A 13 -7.89 -36.85 -1.51
N ASP A 14 -8.58 -35.72 -1.44
CA ASP A 14 -9.93 -35.54 -1.98
C ASP A 14 -9.98 -34.33 -2.91
N SER A 15 -10.95 -34.31 -3.81
CA SER A 15 -11.17 -33.20 -4.73
C SER A 15 -11.88 -32.03 -4.05
N PHE A 16 -11.54 -30.81 -4.47
CA PHE A 16 -12.30 -29.62 -4.07
C PHE A 16 -13.67 -29.58 -4.76
N ASP A 17 -14.63 -28.90 -4.12
CA ASP A 17 -15.98 -28.73 -4.64
C ASP A 17 -16.01 -27.86 -5.90
N LEU A 18 -16.72 -28.32 -6.93
CA LEU A 18 -16.95 -27.55 -8.14
C LEU A 18 -18.19 -26.65 -7.98
N PRO A 19 -18.19 -25.44 -8.59
CA PRO A 19 -17.19 -24.92 -9.52
C PRO A 19 -16.00 -24.18 -8.87
N MET A 20 -16.12 -23.75 -7.61
CA MET A 20 -15.18 -22.80 -7.00
C MET A 20 -13.83 -23.41 -6.60
N GLY A 21 -13.71 -24.73 -6.60
CA GLY A 21 -12.48 -25.48 -6.35
C GLY A 21 -11.57 -25.66 -7.56
N PHE A 22 -12.03 -25.30 -8.77
CA PHE A 22 -11.23 -25.44 -9.99
C PHE A 22 -10.34 -24.20 -10.21
N ALA A 23 -9.03 -24.38 -10.09
CA ALA A 23 -8.03 -23.35 -10.33
C ALA A 23 -7.29 -23.57 -11.66
N THR A 24 -6.57 -22.54 -12.12
CA THR A 24 -5.58 -22.64 -13.20
C THR A 24 -4.20 -22.35 -12.64
N GLY A 25 -3.16 -22.69 -13.39
CA GLY A 25 -1.78 -22.43 -13.02
C GLY A 25 -1.49 -20.95 -12.73
N ALA A 26 -2.06 -20.04 -13.53
CA ALA A 26 -2.04 -18.59 -13.28
C ALA A 26 -2.64 -18.20 -11.91
N GLY A 27 -3.68 -18.89 -11.45
CA GLY A 27 -4.25 -18.65 -10.12
C GLY A 27 -3.36 -19.19 -8.98
N VAL A 28 -2.72 -20.34 -9.19
CA VAL A 28 -1.86 -20.98 -8.19
C VAL A 28 -0.60 -20.16 -7.89
N ILE A 29 0.01 -19.54 -8.91
CA ILE A 29 1.26 -18.78 -8.73
C ILE A 29 1.11 -17.46 -7.98
N PHE A 30 -0.12 -16.98 -7.70
CA PHE A 30 -0.35 -15.74 -6.92
C PHE A 30 0.32 -15.75 -5.54
N GLY A 31 0.59 -16.93 -4.98
CA GLY A 31 1.27 -17.06 -3.70
C GLY A 31 2.72 -16.52 -3.69
N ASN A 32 3.35 -16.43 -4.86
CA ASN A 32 4.72 -15.95 -5.04
C ASN A 32 4.75 -14.49 -5.49
N SER A 33 5.77 -13.75 -5.06
CA SER A 33 6.08 -12.46 -5.70
C SER A 33 6.34 -12.66 -7.20
N GLY A 34 5.66 -11.88 -8.03
CA GLY A 34 5.74 -11.92 -9.49
C GLY A 34 4.69 -12.82 -10.14
N GLY A 35 4.04 -13.70 -9.37
CA GLY A 35 3.03 -14.61 -9.91
C GLY A 35 1.76 -13.90 -10.38
N VAL A 36 1.37 -12.79 -9.73
CA VAL A 36 0.23 -11.96 -10.18
C VAL A 36 0.57 -11.29 -11.51
N SER A 37 1.76 -10.69 -11.61
CA SER A 37 2.24 -10.06 -12.85
C SER A 37 2.35 -11.08 -13.98
N GLU A 38 2.87 -12.27 -13.70
CA GLU A 38 2.96 -13.34 -14.69
C GLU A 38 1.56 -13.78 -15.18
N ALA A 39 0.59 -13.93 -14.28
CA ALA A 39 -0.78 -14.23 -14.67
C ALA A 39 -1.42 -13.12 -15.53
N VAL A 40 -1.17 -11.85 -15.21
CA VAL A 40 -1.62 -10.70 -16.00
C VAL A 40 -0.99 -10.73 -17.39
N VAL A 41 0.30 -11.03 -17.48
CA VAL A 41 1.02 -11.16 -18.75
C VAL A 41 0.46 -12.31 -19.60
N ARG A 42 0.23 -13.48 -19.00
CA ARG A 42 -0.39 -14.64 -19.69
C ARG A 42 -1.78 -14.30 -20.24
N TYR A 43 -2.57 -13.52 -19.49
CA TYR A 43 -3.87 -13.03 -19.95
C TYR A 43 -3.73 -12.03 -21.09
N ALA A 44 -2.86 -11.03 -20.93
CA ALA A 44 -2.62 -10.00 -21.93
C ALA A 44 -2.07 -10.59 -23.25
N ALA A 45 -1.16 -11.55 -23.18
CA ALA A 45 -0.61 -12.25 -24.34
C ALA A 45 -1.71 -12.94 -25.15
N GLY A 46 -2.62 -13.65 -24.48
CA GLY A 46 -3.76 -14.28 -25.14
C GLY A 46 -4.76 -13.28 -25.74
N LYS A 47 -5.02 -12.16 -25.06
CA LYS A 47 -5.98 -11.14 -25.53
C LYS A 47 -5.44 -10.25 -26.65
N LEU A 48 -4.16 -9.93 -26.61
CA LEU A 48 -3.49 -9.06 -27.59
C LEU A 48 -2.76 -9.86 -28.68
N ASN A 49 -2.88 -11.19 -28.65
CA ASN A 49 -2.22 -12.12 -29.57
C ASN A 49 -0.70 -11.88 -29.65
N LEU A 50 -0.07 -11.75 -28.48
CA LEU A 50 1.36 -11.52 -28.35
C LEU A 50 2.13 -12.84 -28.41
N ASP A 51 3.28 -12.82 -29.07
CA ASP A 51 4.24 -13.92 -29.05
C ASP A 51 5.10 -13.83 -27.78
N VAL A 52 4.50 -14.19 -26.64
CA VAL A 52 5.16 -14.19 -25.32
C VAL A 52 5.32 -15.64 -24.87
N PRO A 53 6.48 -16.03 -24.32
CA PRO A 53 6.66 -17.35 -23.73
C PRO A 53 5.57 -17.66 -22.69
N GLU A 54 5.15 -18.93 -22.57
CA GLU A 54 4.16 -19.37 -21.59
C GLU A 54 4.56 -19.03 -20.14
N THR A 55 5.86 -18.91 -19.88
CA THR A 55 6.44 -18.49 -18.61
C THR A 55 7.27 -17.23 -18.81
N VAL A 56 6.94 -16.17 -18.07
CA VAL A 56 7.76 -14.95 -18.04
C VAL A 56 8.45 -14.88 -16.69
N ASP A 57 9.77 -14.78 -16.70
CA ASP A 57 10.57 -14.76 -15.48
C ASP A 57 10.45 -13.41 -14.75
N LEU A 58 9.32 -13.21 -14.08
CA LEU A 58 8.98 -12.01 -13.31
C LEU A 58 9.20 -12.18 -11.81
N MET A 59 9.60 -13.37 -11.36
CA MET A 59 9.71 -13.66 -9.94
C MET A 59 11.04 -13.16 -9.37
N PRO A 60 11.03 -12.16 -8.44
CA PRO A 60 12.23 -11.69 -7.80
C PRO A 60 12.82 -12.76 -6.87
N THR A 61 14.11 -12.99 -7.05
CA THR A 61 14.99 -13.74 -6.18
C THR A 61 15.63 -12.83 -5.13
N TYR A 62 16.27 -13.42 -4.14
CA TYR A 62 17.03 -12.68 -3.14
C TYR A 62 18.29 -11.99 -3.71
N LEU A 63 18.71 -12.34 -4.93
CA LEU A 63 19.84 -11.73 -5.63
C LEU A 63 19.46 -10.43 -6.35
N ASP A 64 18.17 -10.18 -6.54
CA ASP A 64 17.70 -9.00 -7.25
C ASP A 64 17.89 -7.74 -6.39
N LYS A 65 18.12 -6.60 -7.07
CA LYS A 65 18.45 -5.29 -6.47
C LYS A 65 17.23 -4.61 -5.82
N GLY A 66 16.44 -5.37 -5.06
CA GLY A 66 15.27 -4.89 -4.34
C GLY A 66 13.94 -5.13 -5.06
N PHE A 67 13.95 -5.19 -6.38
CA PHE A 67 12.81 -5.52 -7.23
C PHE A 67 13.33 -6.19 -8.51
N LYS A 68 12.43 -6.83 -9.26
CA LYS A 68 12.71 -7.39 -10.57
C LYS A 68 11.88 -6.65 -11.61
N SER A 69 12.44 -6.41 -12.78
CA SER A 69 11.72 -5.80 -13.89
C SER A 69 11.82 -6.65 -15.15
N ALA A 70 10.82 -6.51 -16.01
CA ALA A 70 10.86 -7.07 -17.35
C ALA A 70 10.13 -6.15 -18.33
N GLU A 71 10.49 -6.29 -19.60
CA GLU A 71 9.81 -5.61 -20.70
C GLU A 71 9.20 -6.66 -21.61
N ILE A 72 7.98 -6.40 -22.07
CA ILE A 72 7.26 -7.25 -23.01
C ILE A 72 6.90 -6.40 -24.23
N ASP A 73 7.31 -6.86 -25.40
CA ASP A 73 6.96 -6.23 -26.67
C ASP A 73 5.47 -6.47 -26.98
N THR A 74 4.78 -5.39 -27.34
CA THR A 74 3.38 -5.44 -27.79
C THR A 74 3.20 -4.64 -29.08
N PRO A 75 2.11 -4.86 -29.85
CA PRO A 75 1.81 -4.07 -31.04
C PRO A 75 1.71 -2.55 -30.81
N ILE A 76 1.47 -2.12 -29.57
CA ILE A 76 1.32 -0.71 -29.19
C ILE A 76 2.56 -0.13 -28.48
N GLY A 77 3.64 -0.91 -28.37
CA GLY A 77 4.88 -0.53 -27.69
C GLY A 77 5.31 -1.53 -26.62
N LYS A 78 6.32 -1.15 -25.85
CA LYS A 78 6.83 -1.97 -24.74
C LYS A 78 6.00 -1.76 -23.49
N LEU A 79 5.53 -2.85 -22.88
CA LEU A 79 4.99 -2.85 -21.53
C LEU A 79 6.10 -3.17 -20.52
N ARG A 80 6.33 -2.26 -19.59
CA ARG A 80 7.37 -2.35 -18.57
C ARG A 80 6.74 -2.76 -17.24
N PHE A 81 7.20 -3.88 -16.70
CA PHE A 81 6.74 -4.43 -15.44
C PHE A 81 7.81 -4.25 -14.37
N ALA A 82 7.37 -3.98 -13.14
CA ALA A 82 8.19 -4.10 -11.94
C ALA A 82 7.47 -4.94 -10.88
N VAL A 83 8.21 -5.85 -10.27
CA VAL A 83 7.76 -6.69 -9.16
C VAL A 83 8.61 -6.38 -7.94
N VAL A 84 7.98 -5.78 -6.94
CA VAL A 84 8.62 -5.41 -5.68
C VAL A 84 8.00 -6.16 -4.51
N HIS A 85 8.85 -6.60 -3.60
CA HIS A 85 8.44 -7.28 -2.39
C HIS A 85 9.11 -6.64 -1.17
N GLY A 86 8.32 -6.37 -0.12
CA GLY A 86 8.71 -5.57 1.03
C GLY A 86 8.31 -4.10 0.87
N LEU A 87 7.54 -3.59 1.82
CA LEU A 87 7.03 -2.20 1.78
C LEU A 87 8.13 -1.15 1.79
N LYS A 88 9.27 -1.40 2.46
CA LYS A 88 10.43 -0.50 2.41
C LYS A 88 10.93 -0.30 0.98
N ARG A 89 11.04 -1.39 0.21
CA ARG A 89 11.52 -1.36 -1.17
C ARG A 89 10.48 -0.77 -2.11
N ALA A 90 9.19 -1.02 -1.84
CA ALA A 90 8.11 -0.39 -2.57
C ALA A 90 8.14 1.14 -2.42
N HIS A 91 8.43 1.63 -1.22
CA HIS A 91 8.63 3.06 -0.97
C HIS A 91 9.85 3.61 -1.71
N GLU A 92 11.00 2.94 -1.65
CA GLU A 92 12.20 3.33 -2.41
C GLU A 92 11.95 3.39 -3.94
N LEU A 93 11.19 2.43 -4.48
CA LEU A 93 10.80 2.42 -5.90
C LEU A 93 9.84 3.57 -6.22
N ALA A 94 8.87 3.84 -5.36
CA ALA A 94 7.94 4.95 -5.53
C ALA A 94 8.67 6.30 -5.58
N GLU A 95 9.62 6.55 -4.66
CA GLU A 95 10.43 7.78 -4.68
C GLU A 95 11.22 7.95 -5.98
N LYS A 96 11.77 6.87 -6.54
CA LYS A 96 12.50 6.92 -7.82
C LYS A 96 11.58 7.25 -8.99
N ILE A 97 10.36 6.69 -9.00
CA ILE A 97 9.35 6.98 -10.02
C ILE A 97 8.91 8.44 -9.94
N GLU A 98 8.66 8.96 -8.73
CA GLU A 98 8.29 10.37 -8.53
C GLU A 98 9.40 11.34 -8.97
N LYS A 99 10.67 10.97 -8.79
CA LYS A 99 11.82 11.74 -9.28
C LYS A 99 12.06 11.61 -10.79
N GLY A 100 11.32 10.72 -11.47
CA GLY A 100 11.51 10.43 -12.89
C GLY A 100 12.80 9.67 -13.21
N GLU A 101 13.35 8.93 -12.23
CA GLU A 101 14.54 8.09 -12.41
C GLU A 101 14.18 6.71 -12.99
N GLU A 102 12.96 6.23 -12.73
CA GLU A 102 12.46 4.91 -13.12
C GLU A 102 11.04 5.03 -13.69
N TYR A 103 10.70 4.19 -14.67
CA TYR A 103 9.40 4.23 -15.34
C TYR A 103 8.87 2.82 -15.62
N TYR A 104 7.68 2.52 -15.10
CA TYR A 104 6.99 1.23 -15.26
C TYR A 104 5.51 1.47 -15.57
N ASP A 105 4.91 0.57 -16.35
CA ASP A 105 3.51 0.65 -16.75
C ASP A 105 2.62 -0.19 -15.81
N VAL A 106 3.17 -1.28 -15.27
CA VAL A 106 2.51 -2.16 -14.30
C VAL A 106 3.48 -2.47 -13.16
N ILE A 107 3.02 -2.30 -11.92
CA ILE A 107 3.82 -2.56 -10.72
C ILE A 107 3.06 -3.50 -9.79
N GLU A 108 3.65 -4.65 -9.47
CA GLU A 108 3.17 -5.53 -8.42
C GLU A 108 3.92 -5.25 -7.12
N VAL A 109 3.17 -4.98 -6.05
CA VAL A 109 3.70 -4.73 -4.72
C VAL A 109 3.22 -5.82 -3.76
N MET A 110 4.16 -6.61 -3.24
CA MET A 110 3.91 -7.58 -2.18
C MET A 110 4.48 -7.06 -0.86
N ALA A 111 3.67 -7.00 0.21
CA ALA A 111 4.17 -6.51 1.50
C ALA A 111 5.22 -7.45 2.13
N CYS A 112 5.02 -8.76 2.01
CA CYS A 112 5.88 -9.77 2.61
C CYS A 112 7.03 -10.17 1.67
N PRO A 113 8.26 -10.37 2.20
CA PRO A 113 9.37 -10.85 1.37
C PRO A 113 9.08 -12.23 0.76
N GLY A 114 9.05 -12.31 -0.58
CA GLY A 114 8.79 -13.53 -1.34
C GLY A 114 7.32 -13.73 -1.69
N GLY A 115 6.42 -12.84 -1.24
CA GLY A 115 4.99 -12.93 -1.49
C GLY A 115 4.24 -13.56 -0.32
N CYS A 116 3.04 -14.08 -0.59
CA CYS A 116 2.17 -14.69 0.41
C CYS A 116 2.80 -15.93 1.07
N ILE A 117 3.71 -16.64 0.40
CA ILE A 117 4.48 -17.75 1.00
C ILE A 117 5.32 -17.34 2.21
N GLY A 118 5.64 -16.03 2.32
CA GLY A 118 6.36 -15.41 3.42
C GLY A 118 5.46 -14.64 4.37
N GLY A 119 4.14 -14.77 4.26
CA GLY A 119 3.16 -14.10 5.10
C GLY A 119 3.27 -14.49 6.58
N ALA A 120 2.94 -13.55 7.47
CA ALA A 120 3.06 -13.74 8.91
C ALA A 120 2.15 -14.84 9.49
N GLY A 121 1.08 -15.21 8.78
CA GLY A 121 0.18 -16.31 9.17
C GLY A 121 0.71 -17.71 8.84
N GLN A 122 1.84 -17.82 8.14
CA GLN A 122 2.42 -19.11 7.77
C GLN A 122 3.13 -19.76 8.96
N PRO A 123 3.30 -21.10 8.97
CA PRO A 123 4.14 -21.76 9.96
C PRO A 123 5.53 -21.13 10.02
N ILE A 124 6.00 -20.87 11.25
CA ILE A 124 7.28 -20.22 11.52
C ILE A 124 8.38 -21.05 10.84
N ALA A 125 9.00 -20.46 9.82
CA ALA A 125 10.14 -21.02 9.14
C ALA A 125 11.41 -20.37 9.71
N SER A 126 12.33 -21.17 10.21
CA SER A 126 13.60 -20.69 10.75
C SER A 126 14.64 -20.36 9.67
N SER A 127 14.40 -20.69 8.39
CA SER A 127 15.35 -20.45 7.30
C SER A 127 14.72 -19.85 6.04
N VAL A 128 15.55 -19.13 5.27
CA VAL A 128 15.22 -18.58 3.96
C VAL A 128 14.93 -19.70 2.95
N GLN A 129 15.66 -20.83 3.05
CA GLN A 129 15.50 -21.99 2.18
C GLN A 129 14.07 -22.55 2.20
N HIS A 130 13.41 -22.61 3.36
CA HIS A 130 12.01 -23.07 3.43
C HIS A 130 11.07 -22.18 2.61
N ARG A 131 11.31 -20.87 2.56
CA ARG A 131 10.52 -19.95 1.73
C ARG A 131 10.79 -20.16 0.24
N ALA A 132 12.05 -20.40 -0.14
CA ALA A 132 12.40 -20.75 -1.52
C ALA A 132 11.72 -22.06 -1.96
N THR A 133 11.73 -23.09 -1.11
CA THR A 133 11.06 -24.36 -1.39
C THR A 133 9.54 -24.20 -1.53
N ARG A 134 8.89 -23.35 -0.71
CA ARG A 134 7.46 -23.02 -0.87
C ARG A 134 7.20 -22.39 -2.24
N ALA A 135 8.03 -21.43 -2.64
CA ALA A 135 7.87 -20.76 -3.92
C ALA A 135 8.07 -21.72 -5.11
N GLU A 136 9.11 -22.55 -5.04
CA GLU A 136 9.38 -23.59 -6.03
C GLU A 136 8.22 -24.59 -6.14
N THR A 137 7.65 -25.01 -5.02
CA THR A 137 6.50 -25.93 -4.99
C THR A 137 5.29 -25.36 -5.73
N ILE A 138 4.99 -24.08 -5.51
CA ILE A 138 3.92 -23.37 -6.22
C ILE A 138 4.19 -23.32 -7.73
N ASN A 139 5.42 -23.00 -8.14
CA ASN A 139 5.79 -22.95 -9.55
C ASN A 139 5.72 -24.33 -10.22
N ASN A 140 6.12 -25.39 -9.50
CA ASN A 140 6.02 -26.74 -9.99
C ASN A 140 4.56 -27.19 -10.10
N THR A 141 3.68 -26.71 -9.22
CA THR A 141 2.24 -26.99 -9.31
C THR A 141 1.66 -26.40 -10.58
N ASP A 142 1.95 -25.14 -10.91
CA ASP A 142 1.55 -24.54 -12.18
C ASP A 142 1.99 -25.37 -13.38
N LYS A 143 3.26 -25.79 -13.45
CA LYS A 143 3.79 -26.64 -14.53
C LYS A 143 3.10 -28.00 -14.67
N MET A 144 2.52 -28.52 -13.58
CA MET A 144 1.81 -29.81 -13.58
C MET A 144 0.33 -29.67 -13.95
N MET A 145 -0.22 -28.46 -13.98
CA MET A 145 -1.62 -28.23 -14.35
C MET A 145 -1.80 -28.27 -15.86
N SER A 146 -2.96 -28.73 -16.32
CA SER A 146 -3.28 -28.75 -17.76
C SER A 146 -3.72 -27.38 -18.29
N ILE A 147 -4.06 -26.44 -17.42
CA ILE A 147 -4.55 -25.10 -17.78
C ILE A 147 -3.73 -24.06 -17.04
N HIS A 148 -2.99 -23.23 -17.78
CA HIS A 148 -2.04 -22.26 -17.23
C HIS A 148 -2.55 -20.82 -17.20
N ARG A 149 -3.62 -20.50 -17.94
CA ARG A 149 -4.11 -19.12 -18.12
C ARG A 149 -5.47 -18.95 -17.45
N SER A 150 -5.70 -17.82 -16.78
CA SER A 150 -6.93 -17.57 -16.02
C SER A 150 -8.19 -17.61 -16.89
N GLN A 151 -8.11 -17.09 -18.12
CA GLN A 151 -9.23 -17.04 -19.07
C GLN A 151 -9.65 -18.39 -19.64
N ASP A 152 -8.81 -19.42 -19.49
CA ASP A 152 -9.10 -20.77 -19.98
C ASP A 152 -9.88 -21.60 -18.95
N ASN A 153 -10.17 -21.04 -17.77
CA ASN A 153 -11.00 -21.71 -16.77
C ASN A 153 -12.46 -21.80 -17.26
N PRO A 154 -13.00 -23.01 -17.50
CA PRO A 154 -14.34 -23.18 -18.08
C PRO A 154 -15.44 -22.64 -17.17
N TYR A 155 -15.29 -22.76 -15.85
CA TYR A 155 -16.29 -22.27 -14.89
C TYR A 155 -16.29 -20.75 -14.78
N MET A 156 -15.11 -20.12 -14.91
CA MET A 156 -15.05 -18.66 -15.00
C MET A 156 -15.71 -18.18 -16.28
N LYS A 157 -15.47 -18.85 -17.41
CA LYS A 157 -16.14 -18.53 -18.67
C LYS A 157 -17.66 -18.63 -18.55
N GLU A 158 -18.17 -19.72 -17.97
CA GLU A 158 -19.60 -19.90 -17.72
C GLU A 158 -20.17 -18.82 -16.78
N LEU A 159 -19.47 -18.46 -15.70
CA LEU A 159 -19.87 -17.39 -14.79
C LEU A 159 -20.02 -16.04 -15.51
N TYR A 160 -19.09 -15.71 -16.41
CA TYR A 160 -19.20 -14.50 -17.22
C TYR A 160 -20.35 -14.61 -18.21
N GLU A 161 -20.47 -15.70 -18.98
CA GLU A 161 -21.52 -15.85 -19.98
C GLU A 161 -22.95 -15.82 -19.39
N THR A 162 -23.14 -16.39 -18.20
CA THR A 162 -24.47 -16.56 -17.60
C THR A 162 -24.86 -15.44 -16.65
N PHE A 163 -23.91 -14.79 -15.99
CA PHE A 163 -24.20 -13.86 -14.90
C PHE A 163 -23.48 -12.51 -15.02
N LEU A 164 -22.16 -12.51 -15.17
CA LEU A 164 -21.37 -11.25 -15.14
C LEU A 164 -21.28 -10.55 -16.51
N LYS A 165 -21.75 -11.19 -17.59
CA LYS A 165 -21.64 -10.81 -19.00
C LYS A 165 -20.20 -10.80 -19.52
N GLU A 166 -19.48 -9.72 -19.25
CA GLU A 166 -18.11 -9.51 -19.73
C GLU A 166 -17.25 -8.83 -18.65
N PRO A 167 -15.91 -8.98 -18.70
CA PRO A 167 -15.02 -8.23 -17.83
C PRO A 167 -15.27 -6.73 -17.95
N ASN A 168 -15.33 -6.03 -16.82
CA ASN A 168 -15.67 -4.60 -16.73
C ASN A 168 -17.11 -4.22 -17.13
N SER A 169 -18.04 -5.17 -17.27
CA SER A 169 -19.46 -4.82 -17.35
C SER A 169 -19.94 -4.12 -16.08
N ASP A 170 -21.09 -3.42 -16.13
CA ASP A 170 -21.69 -2.79 -14.94
C ASP A 170 -21.87 -3.79 -13.79
N LYS A 171 -22.26 -5.03 -14.11
CA LYS A 171 -22.49 -6.08 -13.10
C LYS A 171 -21.17 -6.59 -12.49
N ALA A 172 -20.15 -6.77 -13.32
CA ALA A 172 -18.82 -7.16 -12.85
C ALA A 172 -18.20 -6.03 -12.00
N HIS A 173 -18.38 -4.77 -12.41
CA HIS A 173 -17.89 -3.62 -11.66
C HIS A 173 -18.59 -3.49 -10.30
N GLU A 174 -19.92 -3.60 -10.27
CA GLU A 174 -20.71 -3.57 -9.02
C GLU A 174 -20.26 -4.65 -8.03
N LEU A 175 -19.98 -5.87 -8.51
CA LEU A 175 -19.74 -7.03 -7.64
C LEU A 175 -18.27 -7.29 -7.32
N LEU A 176 -17.36 -7.01 -8.25
CA LEU A 176 -15.96 -7.47 -8.18
C LEU A 176 -14.95 -6.32 -8.09
N HIS A 177 -15.37 -5.07 -8.28
CA HIS A 177 -14.48 -3.92 -8.17
C HIS A 177 -14.67 -3.21 -6.84
N THR A 178 -13.60 -2.55 -6.41
CA THR A 178 -13.60 -1.69 -5.23
C THR A 178 -12.75 -0.46 -5.50
N HIS A 179 -12.88 0.55 -4.66
CA HIS A 179 -12.09 1.77 -4.73
C HIS A 179 -11.40 2.01 -3.39
N TYR A 180 -10.21 2.59 -3.48
CA TYR A 180 -9.44 3.01 -2.31
C TYR A 180 -9.46 4.54 -2.26
N HIS A 181 -9.68 5.08 -1.06
CA HIS A 181 -9.51 6.48 -0.77
C HIS A 181 -8.57 6.63 0.41
N SER A 182 -7.93 7.79 0.51
CA SER A 182 -7.11 8.16 1.66
C SER A 182 -7.96 8.05 2.93
N ARG A 183 -7.54 7.19 3.87
CA ARG A 183 -8.13 7.13 5.22
C ARG A 183 -7.43 8.08 6.19
N LYS A 184 -6.73 9.10 5.69
CA LYS A 184 -6.27 10.19 6.54
C LYS A 184 -7.47 10.69 7.32
N ARG A 185 -7.36 10.68 8.65
CA ARG A 185 -8.51 10.90 9.53
C ARG A 185 -9.20 12.24 9.26
N ILE A 186 -8.47 13.22 8.73
CA ILE A 186 -8.99 14.50 8.25
C ILE A 186 -8.04 14.98 7.14
N GLU A 187 -8.51 14.96 5.90
CA GLU A 187 -8.03 15.91 4.87
C GLU A 187 -8.85 17.18 5.11
N ASP A 188 -8.20 18.23 5.62
CA ASP A 188 -8.69 19.61 5.54
C ASP A 188 -9.75 20.17 6.52
N GLU A 189 -10.30 19.40 7.48
CA GLU A 189 -11.04 19.97 8.63
C GLU A 189 -10.10 20.27 9.82
N GLU A 190 -9.39 21.39 9.71
CA GLU A 190 -8.78 22.01 10.88
C GLU A 190 -9.85 22.28 11.93
N ILE A 191 -9.67 21.78 13.16
CA ILE A 191 -10.51 22.21 14.28
C ILE A 191 -10.07 23.64 14.60
N GLN A 192 -10.78 24.60 14.01
CA GLN A 192 -10.61 26.03 14.29
C GLN A 192 -11.23 26.34 15.65
N PHE A 193 -10.47 27.00 16.51
CA PHE A 193 -10.94 27.42 17.83
C PHE A 193 -11.51 28.86 17.83
N PHE A 194 -11.45 29.56 16.69
CA PHE A 194 -11.86 30.96 16.53
C PHE A 194 -12.58 31.19 15.20
N ASP A 195 -13.48 32.19 15.14
CA ASP A 195 -14.26 32.49 13.93
C ASP A 195 -13.37 32.80 12.71
N ALA A 196 -13.79 32.29 11.55
CA ALA A 196 -13.12 32.43 10.27
C ALA A 196 -13.32 33.85 9.73
N SER A 197 -12.32 34.71 9.96
CA SER A 197 -12.17 35.94 9.20
C SER A 197 -10.68 36.27 9.07
N ASP A 198 -10.21 36.26 7.82
CA ASP A 198 -8.92 36.73 7.32
C ASP A 198 -7.83 35.65 7.08
N ASP A 199 -7.51 35.43 5.79
CA ASP A 199 -6.48 34.51 5.25
C ASP A 199 -5.04 35.05 5.47
N SER A 200 -4.92 36.22 6.10
CA SER A 200 -3.66 36.89 6.42
C SER A 200 -2.97 36.35 7.69
N ARG A 201 -3.67 35.56 8.51
CA ARG A 201 -3.16 35.04 9.79
C ARG A 201 -2.17 33.89 9.61
N CYS A 202 -1.14 33.85 10.46
CA CYS A 202 -0.19 32.74 10.50
C CYS A 202 -0.88 31.50 11.05
N LYS A 203 -0.91 30.42 10.26
CA LYS A 203 -1.51 29.15 10.70
C LYS A 203 -0.56 28.41 11.64
N VAL A 204 -1.08 28.03 12.80
CA VAL A 204 -0.39 27.26 13.83
C VAL A 204 -1.10 25.93 13.99
N LYS A 205 -0.51 24.84 13.48
CA LYS A 205 -1.14 23.52 13.46
C LYS A 205 -0.44 22.58 14.42
N VAL A 206 -1.14 22.07 15.43
CA VAL A 206 -0.61 21.07 16.37
C VAL A 206 -1.13 19.69 16.01
N CYS A 207 -0.23 18.72 15.81
CA CYS A 207 -0.62 17.35 15.51
C CYS A 207 -1.17 16.65 16.77
N VAL A 208 -2.46 16.31 16.76
CA VAL A 208 -3.17 15.57 17.82
C VAL A 208 -3.48 14.12 17.43
N GLY A 209 -2.82 13.60 16.38
CA GLY A 209 -2.86 12.18 16.04
C GLY A 209 -2.35 11.29 17.19
N THR A 210 -2.72 10.01 17.20
CA THR A 210 -2.51 9.09 18.34
C THR A 210 -1.06 9.08 18.86
N SER A 211 -0.05 9.05 17.98
CA SER A 211 1.36 9.06 18.40
C SER A 211 1.74 10.38 19.08
N CYS A 212 1.35 11.53 18.51
CA CYS A 212 1.65 12.84 19.08
C CYS A 212 0.89 13.07 20.40
N PHE A 213 -0.36 12.62 20.49
CA PHE A 213 -1.15 12.65 21.72
C PHE A 213 -0.46 11.88 22.86
N LEU A 214 -0.03 10.64 22.59
CA LEU A 214 0.74 9.84 23.55
C LEU A 214 2.05 10.48 23.99
N ARG A 215 2.56 11.47 23.24
CA ARG A 215 3.79 12.20 23.51
C ARG A 215 3.57 13.62 24.05
N GLY A 216 2.34 13.98 24.44
CA GLY A 216 2.08 15.27 25.10
C GLY A 216 1.54 16.37 24.18
N ALA A 217 1.10 16.07 22.95
CA ALA A 217 0.65 17.11 22.03
C ALA A 217 -0.53 17.95 22.55
N GLN A 218 -1.38 17.41 23.43
CA GLN A 218 -2.44 18.17 24.09
C GLN A 218 -1.92 19.32 24.97
N GLU A 219 -0.74 19.15 25.60
CA GLU A 219 -0.12 20.20 26.42
C GLU A 219 0.40 21.33 25.54
N ILE A 220 1.01 20.97 24.40
CA ILE A 220 1.48 21.91 23.39
C ILE A 220 0.30 22.70 22.81
N LEU A 221 -0.80 22.04 22.43
CA LEU A 221 -1.99 22.70 21.92
C LEU A 221 -2.60 23.65 22.95
N GLY A 222 -2.78 23.17 24.19
CA GLY A 222 -3.33 23.98 25.28
C GLY A 222 -2.46 25.21 25.60
N HIS A 223 -1.13 25.03 25.64
CA HIS A 223 -0.18 26.12 25.85
C HIS A 223 -0.20 27.12 24.70
N THR A 224 -0.22 26.65 23.45
CA THR A 224 -0.29 27.51 22.25
C THR A 224 -1.55 28.38 22.28
N LEU A 225 -2.72 27.79 22.53
CA LEU A 225 -3.98 28.52 22.64
C LEU A 225 -3.93 29.59 23.74
N LYS A 226 -3.40 29.22 24.92
CA LYS A 226 -3.26 30.14 26.05
C LYS A 226 -2.31 31.28 25.73
N THR A 227 -1.13 31.01 25.17
CA THR A 227 -0.14 32.03 24.82
C THR A 227 -0.69 33.03 23.80
N VAL A 228 -1.40 32.57 22.77
CA VAL A 228 -2.03 33.45 21.77
C VAL A 228 -3.12 34.32 22.41
N ALA A 229 -3.92 33.78 23.32
CA ALA A 229 -4.97 34.52 24.02
C ALA A 229 -4.41 35.56 25.01
N ASP A 230 -3.47 35.16 25.88
CA ASP A 230 -2.90 36.00 26.94
C ASP A 230 -2.15 37.22 26.38
N ASN A 231 -1.56 37.10 25.18
CA ASN A 231 -0.86 38.20 24.50
C ASN A 231 -1.75 38.99 23.53
N GLY A 232 -3.03 38.62 23.36
CA GLY A 232 -3.94 39.29 22.42
C GLY A 232 -3.53 39.12 20.95
N TRP A 233 -2.86 38.01 20.62
CA TRP A 233 -2.36 37.71 19.28
C TRP A 233 -3.36 36.99 18.36
N ASN A 234 -4.64 36.91 18.75
CA ASN A 234 -5.72 36.30 17.95
C ASN A 234 -5.87 36.92 16.54
N ARG A 235 -5.37 38.15 16.35
CA ARG A 235 -5.33 38.85 15.06
C ARG A 235 -4.17 38.41 14.15
N TYR A 236 -3.14 37.77 14.71
CA TYR A 236 -1.91 37.39 14.01
C TYR A 236 -1.83 35.89 13.75
N PHE A 237 -2.40 35.07 14.64
CA PHE A 237 -2.31 33.61 14.56
C PHE A 237 -3.69 32.96 14.50
N GLU A 238 -3.76 31.89 13.73
CA GLU A 238 -4.86 30.96 13.68
C GLU A 238 -4.36 29.61 14.21
N VAL A 239 -4.78 29.24 15.42
CA VAL A 239 -4.39 27.96 16.03
C VAL A 239 -5.41 26.89 15.65
N ALA A 240 -4.92 25.77 15.14
CA ALA A 240 -5.70 24.62 14.73
C ALA A 240 -5.08 23.31 15.21
N ALA A 241 -5.92 22.30 15.45
CA ALA A 241 -5.48 20.92 15.63
C ALA A 241 -5.49 20.19 14.27
N THR A 242 -4.45 19.40 14.00
CA THR A 242 -4.37 18.52 12.82
C THR A 242 -4.14 17.07 13.25
N PHE A 243 -4.60 16.09 12.47
CA PHE A 243 -4.53 14.67 12.86
C PHE A 243 -3.38 13.91 12.21
N CYS A 244 -2.66 14.49 11.25
CA CYS A 244 -1.54 13.82 10.61
C CYS A 244 -0.49 14.82 10.10
N THR A 245 0.78 14.53 10.39
CA THR A 245 1.95 15.21 9.80
C THR A 245 2.88 14.21 9.10
N GLU A 246 2.42 12.97 8.94
CA GLU A 246 3.13 11.82 8.33
C GLU A 246 4.47 11.44 8.98
N ASN A 247 4.87 12.14 10.04
CA ASN A 247 6.10 11.93 10.81
C ASN A 247 5.76 11.46 12.23
N CYS A 248 4.88 10.46 12.35
CA CYS A 248 4.37 9.94 13.63
C CYS A 248 5.49 9.46 14.57
N ASP A 249 6.63 9.03 14.03
CA ASP A 249 7.83 8.64 14.76
C ASP A 249 8.58 9.83 15.38
N LYS A 250 8.33 11.05 14.92
CA LYS A 250 8.96 12.31 15.37
C LYS A 250 8.01 13.25 16.13
N GLY A 251 6.83 12.77 16.53
CA GLY A 251 5.90 13.53 17.37
C GLY A 251 6.49 13.92 18.75
N PRO A 252 5.94 14.94 19.44
CA PRO A 252 4.88 15.83 18.97
C PRO A 252 5.35 16.73 17.84
N THR A 253 4.46 17.08 16.91
CA THR A 253 4.78 17.97 15.79
C THR A 253 3.85 19.16 15.80
N ILE A 254 4.43 20.35 15.68
CA ILE A 254 3.72 21.61 15.49
C ILE A 254 4.26 22.29 14.24
N THR A 255 3.37 22.93 13.48
CA THR A 255 3.71 23.79 12.34
C THR A 255 3.30 25.21 12.68
N ILE A 256 4.21 26.18 12.55
CA ILE A 256 3.93 27.61 12.74
C ILE A 256 4.32 28.30 11.43
N GLY A 257 3.32 28.72 10.63
CA GLY A 257 3.54 29.18 9.27
C GLY A 257 4.16 28.08 8.40
N ASP A 258 5.32 28.37 7.81
CA ASP A 258 6.08 27.39 7.02
C ASP A 258 7.04 26.53 7.86
N GLN A 259 7.19 26.83 9.16
CA GLN A 259 8.15 26.14 10.02
C GLN A 259 7.53 24.92 10.67
N VAL A 260 8.07 23.74 10.37
CA VAL A 260 7.70 22.47 11.02
C VAL A 260 8.71 22.14 12.13
N VAL A 261 8.20 21.89 13.34
CA VAL A 261 8.99 21.52 14.51
C VAL A 261 8.61 20.12 14.96
N HIS A 262 9.60 19.23 14.97
CA HIS A 262 9.46 17.87 15.49
C HIS A 262 9.97 17.77 16.93
N LYS A 263 9.46 16.77 17.68
CA LYS A 263 9.71 16.62 19.12
C LYS A 263 9.52 17.95 19.87
N ALA A 264 8.51 18.71 19.45
CA ALA A 264 8.31 20.07 19.89
C ALA A 264 8.12 20.14 21.41
N THR A 265 8.70 21.16 22.02
CA THR A 265 8.55 21.47 23.44
C THR A 265 7.80 22.80 23.62
N ILE A 266 7.33 23.07 24.84
CA ILE A 266 6.72 24.35 25.19
C ILE A 266 7.68 25.52 24.92
N ALA A 267 8.99 25.34 25.20
CA ALA A 267 10.00 26.36 24.94
C ALA A 267 10.15 26.67 23.44
N ASP A 268 9.99 25.68 22.57
CA ASP A 268 10.01 25.89 21.12
C ASP A 268 8.80 26.72 20.67
N VAL A 269 7.62 26.43 21.22
CA VAL A 269 6.39 27.18 20.95
C VAL A 269 6.55 28.64 21.34
N ASP A 270 6.99 28.92 22.57
CA ASP A 270 7.16 30.30 23.06
C ASP A 270 8.16 31.09 22.23
N ARG A 271 9.28 30.45 21.88
CA ARG A 271 10.33 31.10 21.07
C ARG A 271 9.83 31.43 19.67
N ILE A 272 9.23 30.47 18.97
CA ILE A 272 8.84 30.63 17.56
C ILE A 272 7.61 31.53 17.42
N LEU A 273 6.59 31.37 18.29
CA LEU A 273 5.45 32.29 18.30
C LEU A 273 5.89 33.71 18.61
N GLY A 274 6.78 33.91 19.59
CA GLY A 274 7.29 35.24 19.93
C GLY A 274 8.12 35.89 18.82
N GLU A 275 8.94 35.12 18.11
CA GLU A 275 9.68 35.61 16.93
C GLU A 275 8.73 36.01 15.79
N GLU A 276 7.70 35.21 15.53
CA GLU A 276 6.73 35.46 14.45
C GLU A 276 5.77 36.61 14.79
N ALA A 277 5.38 36.76 16.07
CA ALA A 277 4.56 37.87 16.54
C ALA A 277 5.27 39.22 16.32
N LYS A 278 6.56 39.31 16.67
CA LYS A 278 7.36 40.54 16.49
C LYS A 278 7.45 40.98 15.03
N LYS A 279 7.51 40.04 14.09
CA LYS A 279 7.52 40.36 12.65
C LYS A 279 6.19 40.91 12.16
N ARG A 280 5.08 40.52 12.80
CA ARG A 280 3.71 40.90 12.43
C ARG A 280 3.22 42.14 13.17
N GLU A 281 3.87 42.51 14.28
CA GLU A 281 3.66 43.77 15.00
C GLU A 281 4.45 44.95 14.41
N ALA A 282 5.52 44.68 13.63
CA ALA A 282 6.38 45.67 12.97
C ALA A 282 5.78 46.16 11.64
#